data_AF-A0AAD9TYS5-F1
#
_entry.id   AF-A0AAD9TYS5-F1
#
_cell.length_a   1.000
_cell.length_b   1.000
_cell.length_c   1.000
_cell.angle_alpha   90.00
_cell.angle_beta   90.00
_cell.angle_gamma   90.00
#
_symmetry.space_group_name_H-M   'P 1'
#
loop_
_entity.id
_entity.type
_entity.pdbx_description
1 polymer ?
#
loop_
_entity_poly.entity_id
_entity_poly.type
_entity_poly.pdbx_seq_one_letter_code
_entity_poly.pdbx_strand_id
1 'polypeptide(L)'
;MAFLATVSPNVVVYYKNLNSRNELEMDQKESITTTSTSLRGVSRLLAQQNLIANMTCDKFPHVCRQVKSIPPVQDCCKKKCVNVNSDRLNCGMCGYKCKYTEICCKGKCVNDSFDKSNCGGCNKKCKKGEFCVYGMCNYA
;
A
#
# COMPACT_ATOMS: atom_id res chain seq x y z
N MET A 1 31.59 -23.00 12.36
CA MET A 1 31.40 -24.17 11.47
C MET A 1 30.52 -23.71 10.31
N ALA A 2 31.07 -23.65 9.09
CA ALA A 2 30.39 -23.13 7.90
C ALA A 2 30.03 -24.30 6.96
N PHE A 3 28.89 -24.19 6.25
CA PHE A 3 28.52 -25.13 5.19
C PHE A 3 28.33 -24.40 3.85
N LEU A 4 28.69 -25.06 2.76
CA LEU A 4 28.68 -24.58 1.38
C LEU A 4 27.47 -25.16 0.61
N ALA A 5 26.78 -24.35 -0.18
CA ALA A 5 25.91 -24.82 -1.27
C ALA A 5 25.95 -23.89 -2.50
N THR A 6 25.99 -24.51 -3.67
CA THR A 6 26.25 -23.93 -5.00
C THR A 6 25.02 -23.27 -5.65
N VAL A 7 25.24 -22.17 -6.37
CA VAL A 7 24.26 -21.41 -7.17
C VAL A 7 24.02 -22.08 -8.53
N SER A 8 22.79 -22.04 -9.04
CA SER A 8 22.54 -22.11 -10.48
C SER A 8 21.37 -21.22 -10.92
N PRO A 9 21.38 -20.78 -12.19
CA PRO A 9 20.88 -19.49 -12.66
C PRO A 9 19.41 -19.58 -13.06
N ASN A 10 18.64 -18.51 -12.82
CA ASN A 10 17.50 -18.02 -13.62
C ASN A 10 16.40 -17.45 -12.71
N VAL A 11 16.13 -16.15 -12.89
CA VAL A 11 15.12 -15.28 -12.27
C VAL A 11 15.60 -14.48 -11.03
N VAL A 12 16.01 -13.24 -11.29
CA VAL A 12 16.16 -12.18 -10.27
C VAL A 12 14.91 -11.29 -10.35
N VAL A 13 14.13 -11.24 -9.26
CA VAL A 13 13.00 -10.30 -9.10
C VAL A 13 13.53 -9.04 -8.41
N TYR A 14 13.39 -7.88 -9.06
CA TYR A 14 13.77 -6.59 -8.47
C TYR A 14 12.56 -5.87 -7.89
N TYR A 15 12.56 -5.65 -6.58
CA TYR A 15 11.66 -4.69 -5.92
C TYR A 15 12.48 -3.46 -5.52
N LYS A 16 12.13 -2.29 -6.07
CA LYS A 16 12.64 -1.01 -5.58
C LYS A 16 11.80 -0.56 -4.39
N ASN A 17 12.43 -0.46 -3.23
CA ASN A 17 11.89 0.23 -2.07
C ASN A 17 12.15 1.74 -2.21
N LEU A 18 11.11 2.57 -2.11
CA LEU A 18 11.19 4.04 -2.16
C LEU A 18 10.80 4.63 -0.80
N ASN A 19 11.68 4.53 0.20
CA ASN A 19 12.01 5.57 1.19
C ASN A 19 12.76 4.99 2.40
N SER A 20 14.08 5.16 2.43
CA SER A 20 14.78 5.89 3.50
C SER A 20 16.28 5.93 3.18
N ARG A 21 16.90 7.03 3.60
CA ARG A 21 18.27 7.42 3.26
C ARG A 21 19.31 6.50 3.90
N ASN A 22 20.43 6.40 3.16
CA ASN A 22 21.80 6.11 3.57
C ASN A 22 22.29 4.65 3.61
N GLU A 23 23.49 4.55 3.02
CA GLU A 23 24.57 3.56 3.13
C GLU A 23 24.57 2.33 2.19
N LEU A 24 25.70 2.24 1.48
CA LEU A 24 26.13 1.20 0.57
C LEU A 24 26.64 0.02 1.39
N GLU A 25 26.01 -1.15 1.36
CA GLU A 25 26.71 -2.40 1.70
C GLU A 25 26.28 -3.57 0.79
N MET A 26 27.31 -4.26 0.29
CA MET A 26 27.26 -5.52 -0.43
C MET A 26 27.22 -6.67 0.57
N ASP A 27 26.30 -7.63 0.46
CA ASP A 27 26.60 -8.97 0.97
C ASP A 27 25.77 -10.09 0.30
N GLN A 28 26.42 -11.25 0.16
CA GLN A 28 25.98 -12.43 -0.62
C GLN A 28 25.29 -13.52 0.24
N LYS A 29 24.76 -14.57 -0.46
CA LYS A 29 24.29 -15.93 -0.03
C LYS A 29 22.79 -16.09 0.32
N GLU A 30 22.03 -17.15 -0.01
CA GLU A 30 22.23 -18.49 -0.63
C GLU A 30 20.86 -19.10 -1.06
N SER A 31 20.85 -20.20 -1.84
CA SER A 31 19.75 -20.83 -2.62
C SER A 31 19.10 -22.08 -1.98
N ILE A 32 17.87 -22.47 -2.38
CA ILE A 32 17.28 -23.83 -2.22
C ILE A 32 16.66 -24.35 -3.54
N THR A 33 16.96 -25.61 -3.87
CA THR A 33 16.79 -26.36 -5.14
C THR A 33 15.54 -27.26 -5.20
N THR A 34 15.14 -27.63 -6.43
CA THR A 34 14.55 -28.92 -6.96
C THR A 34 13.35 -28.63 -7.89
N THR A 35 13.15 -29.16 -9.10
CA THR A 35 13.75 -30.27 -9.89
C THR A 35 13.35 -30.10 -11.37
N SER A 36 14.17 -30.68 -12.25
CA SER A 36 14.13 -30.66 -13.72
C SER A 36 12.90 -31.29 -14.40
N THR A 37 12.38 -30.66 -15.46
CA THR A 37 11.86 -31.38 -16.65
C THR A 37 12.31 -30.70 -17.95
N SER A 38 13.15 -31.44 -18.69
CA SER A 38 13.42 -31.45 -20.15
C SER A 38 13.31 -30.16 -21.00
N LEU A 39 14.48 -29.65 -21.43
CA LEU A 39 14.63 -28.67 -22.52
C LEU A 39 14.80 -29.40 -23.87
N ARG A 40 13.71 -29.62 -24.61
CA ARG A 40 13.77 -29.78 -26.07
C ARG A 40 12.55 -29.12 -26.72
N GLY A 41 12.78 -28.02 -27.44
CA GLY A 41 11.85 -27.55 -28.47
C GLY A 41 11.07 -26.25 -28.22
N VAL A 42 11.68 -25.19 -27.68
CA VAL A 42 11.06 -23.84 -27.77
C VAL A 42 11.98 -22.87 -28.50
N SER A 43 12.30 -23.21 -29.76
CA SER A 43 12.74 -22.23 -30.74
C SER A 43 11.50 -21.62 -31.39
N ARG A 44 11.05 -20.47 -30.85
CA ARG A 44 10.33 -19.43 -31.58
C ARG A 44 10.45 -18.10 -30.83
N LEU A 45 11.58 -17.44 -31.09
CA LEU A 45 11.68 -16.00 -31.42
C LEU A 45 10.83 -15.03 -30.58
N LEU A 46 11.52 -14.33 -29.66
CA LEU A 46 11.28 -12.93 -29.25
C LEU A 46 9.82 -12.43 -29.19
N ALA A 47 9.00 -13.03 -28.32
CA ALA A 47 7.81 -12.38 -27.78
C ALA A 47 7.95 -12.09 -26.28
N GLN A 48 9.16 -11.88 -25.77
CA GLN A 48 9.36 -11.23 -24.47
C GLN A 48 9.29 -9.71 -24.67
N GLN A 49 8.22 -9.24 -25.31
CA GLN A 49 7.95 -7.83 -25.52
C GLN A 49 7.02 -7.36 -24.42
N ASN A 50 7.59 -6.77 -23.37
CA ASN A 50 6.90 -5.80 -22.50
C ASN A 50 5.55 -6.20 -21.87
N LEU A 51 5.38 -7.45 -21.40
CA LEU A 51 4.18 -7.81 -20.63
C LEU A 51 4.11 -7.15 -19.23
N ILE A 52 5.20 -6.51 -18.78
CA ILE A 52 5.30 -5.85 -17.45
C ILE A 52 4.81 -4.38 -17.48
N ALA A 53 4.31 -3.87 -18.61
CA ALA A 53 3.99 -2.44 -18.75
C ALA A 53 2.53 -2.03 -18.45
N ASN A 54 1.64 -2.94 -18.05
CA ASN A 54 0.21 -2.61 -17.97
C ASN A 54 -0.58 -3.27 -16.82
N MET A 55 0.04 -3.53 -15.66
CA MET A 55 -0.66 -4.04 -14.47
C MET A 55 -1.19 -2.88 -13.61
N THR A 56 -2.10 -2.09 -14.16
CA THR A 56 -2.71 -0.95 -13.46
C THR A 56 -4.03 -1.36 -12.82
N CYS A 57 -4.39 -0.73 -11.70
CA CYS A 57 -5.55 -1.14 -10.90
C CYS A 57 -6.91 -0.92 -11.60
N ASP A 58 -6.97 -0.06 -12.62
CA ASP A 58 -8.16 0.18 -13.45
C ASP A 58 -8.45 -1.01 -14.37
N LYS A 59 -7.41 -1.74 -14.79
CA LYS A 59 -7.53 -2.95 -15.60
C LYS A 59 -7.48 -4.23 -14.76
N PHE A 60 -6.77 -4.19 -13.64
CA PHE A 60 -6.57 -5.33 -12.74
C PHE A 60 -6.89 -4.94 -11.28
N PRO A 61 -8.16 -4.96 -10.86
CA PRO A 61 -8.58 -4.45 -9.54
C PRO A 61 -7.93 -5.15 -8.35
N HIS A 62 -7.50 -6.41 -8.51
CA HIS A 62 -6.85 -7.19 -7.45
C HIS A 62 -5.46 -6.66 -7.09
N VAL A 63 -4.82 -5.85 -7.94
CA VAL A 63 -3.50 -5.26 -7.69
C VAL A 63 -3.48 -4.45 -6.41
N CYS A 64 -4.55 -3.71 -6.09
CA CYS A 64 -4.60 -2.93 -4.85
C CYS A 64 -4.65 -3.79 -3.59
N ARG A 65 -5.24 -4.99 -3.66
CA ARG A 65 -5.33 -5.92 -2.52
C ARG A 65 -4.02 -6.63 -2.23
N GLN A 66 -3.12 -6.70 -3.21
CA GLN A 66 -1.79 -7.31 -3.06
C GLN A 66 -0.83 -6.37 -2.33
N VAL A 67 -1.13 -5.07 -2.29
CA VAL A 67 -0.36 -4.10 -1.51
C VAL A 67 -0.70 -4.30 -0.04
N LYS A 68 0.25 -4.88 0.72
CA LYS A 68 0.12 -5.03 2.17
C LYS A 68 0.23 -3.66 2.84
N SER A 69 -0.90 -2.98 2.99
CA SER A 69 -1.03 -1.70 3.69
C SER A 69 -1.94 -1.85 4.91
N ILE A 70 -1.63 -1.11 5.98
CA ILE A 70 -2.47 -1.04 7.18
C ILE A 70 -2.77 0.45 7.41
N PRO A 71 -4.03 0.89 7.27
CA PRO A 71 -5.23 0.13 6.88
C PRO A 71 -5.20 -0.36 5.41
N PRO A 72 -5.91 -1.46 5.08
CA PRO A 72 -5.88 -2.08 3.76
C PRO A 72 -6.33 -1.12 2.66
N VAL A 73 -5.55 -1.06 1.58
CA VAL A 73 -5.85 -0.28 0.38
C VAL A 73 -6.64 -1.18 -0.56
N GLN A 74 -7.85 -0.77 -0.93
CA GLN A 74 -8.75 -1.62 -1.71
C GLN A 74 -9.18 -0.96 -3.02
N ASP A 75 -9.13 0.36 -3.09
CA ASP A 75 -9.80 1.12 -4.15
C ASP A 75 -8.79 1.64 -5.17
N CYS A 76 -9.19 1.54 -6.44
CA CYS A 76 -8.45 2.15 -7.52
C CYS A 76 -9.00 3.54 -7.81
N CYS A 77 -8.13 4.55 -7.77
CA CYS A 77 -8.44 5.91 -8.17
C CYS A 77 -7.39 6.44 -9.13
N LYS A 78 -7.79 6.73 -10.37
CA LYS A 78 -6.89 7.24 -11.43
C LYS A 78 -5.61 6.41 -11.58
N LYS A 79 -5.76 5.09 -11.68
CA LYS A 79 -4.66 4.10 -11.78
C LYS A 79 -3.77 3.99 -10.54
N LYS A 80 -4.13 4.64 -9.42
CA LYS A 80 -3.43 4.57 -8.14
C LYS A 80 -4.30 3.86 -7.11
N CYS A 81 -3.69 3.01 -6.30
CA CYS A 81 -4.38 2.39 -5.18
C CYS A 81 -4.47 3.39 -4.02
N VAL A 82 -5.68 3.65 -3.54
CA VAL A 82 -5.97 4.61 -2.46
C VAL A 82 -6.88 3.96 -1.42
N ASN A 83 -6.85 4.49 -0.19
CA ASN A 83 -7.73 4.02 0.87
C ASN A 83 -8.89 4.99 1.04
N VAL A 84 -10.08 4.64 0.54
CA VAL A 84 -11.24 5.55 0.64
C VAL A 84 -11.72 5.75 2.08
N ASN A 85 -11.22 4.96 3.04
CA ASN A 85 -11.61 5.09 4.45
C ASN A 85 -10.77 6.09 5.24
N SER A 86 -9.63 6.51 4.71
CA SER A 86 -8.68 7.41 5.39
C SER A 86 -8.08 8.49 4.49
N ASP A 87 -8.13 8.33 3.17
CA ASP A 87 -7.62 9.34 2.23
C ASP A 87 -8.61 10.51 2.11
N ARG A 88 -8.18 11.67 2.60
CA ARG A 88 -8.93 12.93 2.55
C ARG A 88 -9.32 13.36 1.12
N LEU A 89 -8.56 12.95 0.11
CA LEU A 89 -8.81 13.31 -1.28
C LEU A 89 -9.74 12.33 -2.02
N ASN A 90 -10.02 11.18 -1.41
CA ASN A 90 -10.78 10.08 -1.99
C ASN A 90 -11.74 9.46 -0.96
N CYS A 91 -12.33 10.28 -0.08
CA CYS A 91 -13.05 9.80 1.09
C CYS A 91 -14.41 9.21 0.71
N GLY A 92 -14.64 7.94 1.03
CA GLY A 92 -15.85 7.20 0.68
C GLY A 92 -15.96 6.83 -0.80
N MET A 93 -15.39 7.63 -1.71
CA MET A 93 -15.30 7.33 -3.14
C MET A 93 -14.13 8.08 -3.80
N CYS A 94 -13.61 7.54 -4.91
CA CYS A 94 -12.53 8.16 -5.69
C CYS A 94 -12.90 9.59 -6.12
N GLY A 95 -12.00 10.54 -5.81
CA GLY A 95 -12.16 11.96 -6.14
C GLY A 95 -13.07 12.76 -5.19
N TYR A 96 -13.72 12.14 -4.21
CA TYR A 96 -14.49 12.86 -3.20
C TYR A 96 -13.57 13.43 -2.14
N LYS A 97 -13.40 14.75 -2.18
CA LYS A 97 -12.47 15.47 -1.30
C LYS A 97 -13.23 16.05 -0.11
N CYS A 98 -12.72 15.79 1.09
CA CYS A 98 -13.22 16.47 2.29
C CYS A 98 -12.88 17.97 2.27
N LYS A 99 -13.64 18.77 3.02
CA LYS A 99 -13.34 20.20 3.20
C LYS A 99 -12.01 20.39 3.93
N TYR A 100 -11.43 21.60 3.87
CA TYR A 100 -10.11 21.89 4.45
C TYR A 100 -10.02 21.49 5.94
N THR A 101 -11.07 21.76 6.70
CA THR A 101 -11.18 21.49 8.14
C THR A 101 -11.68 20.07 8.46
N GLU A 102 -11.74 19.17 7.49
CA GLU A 102 -12.28 17.83 7.66
C GLU A 102 -11.24 16.77 7.32
N ILE A 103 -11.31 15.66 8.07
CA ILE A 103 -10.53 14.45 7.85
C ILE A 103 -11.44 13.33 7.34
N CYS A 104 -10.86 12.32 6.69
CA CYS A 104 -11.60 11.14 6.27
C CYS A 104 -11.57 10.07 7.36
N CYS A 105 -12.73 9.74 7.91
CA CYS A 105 -12.89 8.68 8.90
C CYS A 105 -13.93 7.68 8.42
N LYS A 106 -13.49 6.43 8.17
CA LYS A 106 -14.37 5.33 7.76
C LYS A 106 -15.24 5.70 6.54
N GLY A 107 -14.62 6.41 5.58
CA GLY A 107 -15.28 6.82 4.34
C GLY A 107 -16.21 8.02 4.49
N LYS A 108 -16.16 8.73 5.62
CA LYS A 108 -16.94 9.94 5.86
C LYS A 108 -16.02 11.11 6.20
N CYS A 109 -16.30 12.26 5.61
CA CYS A 109 -15.66 13.50 6.00
C CYS A 109 -16.25 13.96 7.34
N VAL A 110 -15.39 14.15 8.32
CA VAL A 110 -15.76 14.59 9.67
C VAL A 110 -14.85 15.75 10.09
N ASN A 111 -15.40 16.70 10.82
CA ASN A 111 -14.63 17.79 11.39
C ASN A 111 -14.12 17.35 12.77
N ASP A 112 -12.86 16.94 12.84
CA ASP A 112 -12.24 16.44 14.07
C ASP A 112 -12.03 17.53 15.12
N SER A 113 -12.20 18.80 14.77
CA SER A 113 -12.09 19.91 15.72
C SER A 113 -13.33 20.06 16.61
N PHE A 114 -14.49 19.56 16.16
CA PHE A 114 -15.79 19.74 16.84
C PHE A 114 -16.63 18.47 16.92
N ASP A 115 -16.32 17.43 16.14
CA ASP A 115 -17.02 16.16 16.22
C ASP A 115 -16.61 15.40 17.49
N LYS A 116 -17.53 15.34 18.44
CA LYS A 116 -17.37 14.61 19.70
C LYS A 116 -17.00 13.12 19.53
N SER A 117 -17.36 12.50 18.41
CA SER A 117 -17.04 11.08 18.13
C SER A 117 -15.69 10.89 17.46
N ASN A 118 -15.08 11.95 16.93
CA ASN A 118 -13.83 11.94 16.18
C ASN A 118 -12.90 13.09 16.60
N CYS A 119 -12.86 13.41 17.89
CA CYS A 119 -12.19 14.60 18.39
C CYS A 119 -10.67 14.49 18.31
N GLY A 120 -10.04 15.34 17.50
CA GLY A 120 -8.60 15.29 17.21
C GLY A 120 -8.16 14.02 16.46
N GLY A 121 -9.10 13.33 15.81
CA GLY A 121 -8.82 12.17 14.96
C GLY A 121 -9.94 11.12 14.95
N CYS A 122 -9.88 10.21 13.98
CA CYS A 122 -10.89 9.18 13.80
C CYS A 122 -11.08 8.28 15.04
N ASN A 123 -12.34 8.06 15.43
CA ASN A 123 -12.75 7.23 16.57
C ASN A 123 -12.24 7.69 17.94
N LYS A 124 -11.80 8.94 18.06
CA LYS A 124 -11.44 9.55 19.35
C LYS A 124 -12.64 10.21 19.99
N LYS A 125 -13.51 9.39 20.58
CA LYS A 125 -14.75 9.88 21.21
C LYS A 125 -14.47 10.49 22.58
N CYS A 126 -14.94 11.71 22.82
CA CYS A 126 -14.90 12.32 24.15
C CYS A 126 -15.90 11.66 25.11
N LYS A 127 -15.63 11.74 26.42
CA LYS A 127 -16.51 11.15 27.44
C LYS A 127 -17.88 11.82 27.44
N LYS A 128 -18.85 11.16 28.06
CA LYS A 128 -20.19 11.73 28.24
C LYS A 128 -20.05 13.04 29.04
N GLY A 129 -20.72 14.11 28.60
CA GLY A 129 -20.59 15.44 29.20
C GLY A 129 -19.46 16.32 28.64
N GLU A 130 -18.41 15.77 28.04
CA GLU A 130 -17.30 16.57 27.50
C GLU A 130 -17.64 17.20 26.14
N PHE A 131 -17.08 18.37 25.87
CA PHE A 131 -17.12 19.02 24.55
C PHE A 131 -15.83 18.71 23.76
N CYS A 132 -15.95 18.72 22.44
CA CYS A 132 -14.81 18.71 21.54
C CYS A 132 -14.62 20.13 21.01
N VAL A 133 -13.49 20.75 21.32
CA VAL A 133 -13.13 22.09 20.84
C VAL A 133 -11.67 22.06 20.42
N TYR A 134 -11.38 22.58 19.22
CA TYR A 134 -10.05 22.56 18.61
C TYR A 134 -9.38 21.18 18.57
N GLY A 135 -10.18 20.11 18.54
CA GLY A 135 -9.68 18.72 18.50
C GLY A 135 -9.26 18.17 19.86
N MET A 136 -9.65 18.83 20.96
CA MET A 136 -9.37 18.40 22.32
C MET A 136 -10.68 18.16 23.08
N CYS A 137 -10.74 17.03 23.78
CA CYS A 137 -11.84 16.73 24.70
C CYS A 137 -11.66 17.53 25.99
N ASN A 138 -12.71 18.20 26.45
CA ASN A 138 -12.69 19.02 27.66
C ASN A 138 -11.65 20.17 27.61
N TYR A 139 -11.51 20.80 26.44
CA TYR A 139 -10.73 22.04 26.29
C TYR A 139 -11.35 23.13 27.18
N ALA A 140 -10.56 23.64 28.12
CA ALA A 140 -10.92 24.67 29.08
C ALA A 140 -10.01 25.89 28.90
#